data_AF-A0A1E4SMY4-F1
#
_entry.id   AF-A0A1E4SMY4-F1
#
_cell.length_a   1.000
_cell.length_b   1.000
_cell.length_c   1.000
_cell.angle_alpha   90.00
_cell.angle_beta   90.00
_cell.angle_gamma   90.00
#
_symmetry.space_group_name_H-M   'P 1'
#
loop_
_entity.id
_entity.type
_entity.pdbx_description
1 polymer ?
#
loop_
_entity_poly.entity_id
_entity_poly.type
_entity_poly.pdbx_seq_one_letter_code
_entity_poly.pdbx_strand_id
1 'polypeptide(L)'
;MSEYVTLVSSDNYKFVVLKEVALISSVLRNTQGFEEGKTGKINLEMDGDILECIVEYLYYHYKYKDQAELGNIPEFNIPTHLALELLVKADFLDI
;
A
#
# COMPACT_ATOMS: atom_id res chain seq x y z
N MET A 1 -6.14 10.65 -17.15
CA MET A 1 -5.53 10.77 -15.82
C MET A 1 -4.92 9.43 -15.49
N SER A 2 -3.72 9.37 -14.91
CA SER A 2 -3.05 8.11 -14.61
C SER A 2 -3.87 7.30 -13.60
N GLU A 3 -4.31 6.11 -13.99
CA GLU A 3 -5.09 5.18 -13.14
C GLU A 3 -4.21 4.41 -12.15
N TYR A 4 -2.89 4.54 -12.30
CA TYR A 4 -1.89 3.85 -11.50
C TYR A 4 -0.97 4.86 -10.81
N VAL A 5 -0.47 4.47 -9.65
CA VAL A 5 0.61 5.16 -8.93
C VAL A 5 1.80 4.23 -8.76
N THR A 6 2.99 4.80 -8.73
CA THR A 6 4.25 4.08 -8.51
C THR A 6 4.77 4.41 -7.12
N LEU A 7 4.74 3.43 -6.22
CA LEU A 7 5.36 3.51 -4.90
C LEU A 7 6.82 3.09 -5.02
N VAL A 8 7.74 3.87 -4.48
CA VAL A 8 9.18 3.60 -4.57
C VAL A 8 9.76 3.41 -3.18
N SER A 9 10.37 2.25 -2.93
CA SER A 9 11.03 1.94 -1.66
C SER A 9 12.37 2.67 -1.50
N SER A 10 12.91 2.63 -0.28
CA SER A 10 14.27 3.11 0.02
C SER A 10 15.33 2.41 -0.83
N ASP A 11 15.12 1.13 -1.14
CA ASP A 11 16.03 0.32 -1.97
C ASP A 11 15.80 0.52 -3.49
N ASN A 12 15.06 1.56 -3.89
CA ASN A 12 14.76 1.89 -5.29
C ASN A 12 13.85 0.90 -6.04
N TYR A 13 13.21 -0.05 -5.33
CA TYR A 13 12.16 -0.88 -5.95
C TYR A 13 10.93 -0.04 -6.24
N LYS A 14 10.27 -0.36 -7.35
CA LYS A 14 9.11 0.39 -7.86
C LYS A 14 7.91 -0.55 -7.95
N PHE A 15 6.88 -0.25 -7.19
CA PHE A 15 5.64 -1.00 -7.15
C PHE A 15 4.54 -0.18 -7.80
N VAL A 16 3.95 -0.72 -8.87
CA VAL A 16 2.86 -0.06 -9.59
C VAL A 16 1.54 -0.58 -9.05
N VAL A 17 0.76 0.31 -8.43
CA VAL A 17 -0.53 -0.03 -7.81
C VAL A 17 -1.64 0.82 -8.38
N LEU A 18 -2.87 0.29 -8.36
CA LEU A 18 -4.05 1.04 -8.76
C LEU A 18 -4.24 2.26 -7.85
N LYS A 19 -4.63 3.38 -8.44
CA LYS A 19 -4.93 4.60 -7.71
C LYS A 19 -6.02 4.36 -6.66
N GLU A 20 -7.06 3.61 -6.99
CA GLU A 20 -8.14 3.28 -6.05
C GLU A 20 -7.67 2.46 -4.84
N VAL A 21 -6.70 1.57 -5.06
CA VAL A 21 -6.08 0.78 -4.00
C VAL A 21 -5.17 1.65 -3.14
N ALA A 22 -4.37 2.54 -3.74
CA ALA A 22 -3.55 3.50 -3.00
C ALA A 22 -4.40 4.50 -2.19
N LEU A 23 -5.60 4.83 -2.66
CA LEU A 23 -6.55 5.70 -1.96
C LEU A 23 -7.15 5.09 -0.69
N ILE A 24 -6.93 3.78 -0.43
CA ILE A 24 -7.28 3.15 0.85
C ILE A 24 -6.47 3.80 1.97
N SER A 25 -5.19 4.09 1.73
CA SER A 25 -4.35 4.84 2.66
C SER A 25 -4.69 6.31 2.62
N SER A 26 -5.11 6.85 3.76
CA SER A 26 -5.36 8.29 3.94
C SER A 26 -4.11 9.11 3.65
N VAL A 27 -2.94 8.58 4.01
CA VAL A 27 -1.65 9.24 3.80
C VAL A 27 -1.28 9.29 2.32
N LEU A 28 -1.33 8.16 1.60
CA LEU A 28 -1.07 8.14 0.15
C LEU A 28 -2.07 9.02 -0.62
N ARG A 29 -3.32 9.05 -0.17
CA ARG A 29 -4.36 9.94 -0.71
C ARG A 29 -4.01 11.42 -0.50
N ASN A 30 -3.49 11.79 0.66
CA ASN A 30 -3.11 13.18 0.95
C ASN A 30 -1.84 13.57 0.20
N THR A 31 -0.87 12.66 0.09
CA THR A 31 0.37 12.85 -0.69
C THR A 31 0.07 13.05 -2.19
N GLN A 32 -0.96 12.40 -2.73
CA GLN A 32 -1.45 12.65 -4.10
C GLN A 32 -1.96 14.08 -4.34
N GLY A 33 -2.35 14.81 -3.29
CA GLY A 33 -2.77 16.21 -3.40
C GLY A 33 -1.61 17.20 -3.57
N PHE A 34 -0.40 16.81 -3.16
CA PHE A 34 0.82 17.59 -3.34
C PHE A 34 1.46 17.30 -4.70
N GLU A 35 2.46 18.09 -5.11
CA GLU A 35 3.04 18.12 -6.47
C GLU A 35 3.46 16.74 -7.04
N GLU A 36 3.65 15.72 -6.19
CA GLU A 36 3.83 14.30 -6.56
C GLU A 36 2.61 13.65 -7.27
N GLY A 37 1.40 14.18 -7.08
CA GLY A 37 0.19 13.73 -7.78
C GLY A 37 0.21 13.99 -9.29
N LYS A 38 1.07 14.89 -9.78
CA LYS A 38 1.27 15.14 -11.22
C LYS A 38 2.11 14.06 -11.89
N THR A 39 3.07 13.47 -11.17
CA THR A 39 3.95 12.41 -11.70
C THR A 39 3.41 11.02 -11.39
N GLY A 40 2.56 10.90 -10.35
CA GLY A 40 2.01 9.62 -9.92
C GLY A 40 3.05 8.72 -9.26
N LYS A 41 4.16 9.28 -8.76
CA LYS A 41 5.23 8.55 -8.09
C LYS A 41 5.35 9.04 -6.65
N ILE A 42 5.36 8.12 -5.70
CA ILE A 42 5.47 8.37 -4.26
C ILE A 42 6.72 7.65 -3.76
N ASN A 43 7.63 8.37 -3.09
CA ASN A 43 8.81 7.78 -2.49
C ASN A 43 8.55 7.50 -1.01
N LEU A 44 8.80 6.26 -0.56
CA LEU A 44 8.53 5.78 0.78
C LEU A 44 9.84 5.30 1.41
N GLU A 45 10.11 5.78 2.62
CA GLU A 45 11.31 5.42 3.39
C GLU A 45 11.13 4.07 4.10
N MET A 46 11.00 3.00 3.32
CA MET A 46 10.90 1.62 3.83
C MET A 46 11.49 0.63 2.84
N ASP A 47 11.82 -0.56 3.33
CA ASP A 47 12.40 -1.64 2.54
C ASP A 47 11.44 -2.18 1.49
N GLY A 48 12.00 -2.76 0.43
CA GLY A 48 11.24 -3.34 -0.68
C GLY A 48 10.29 -4.43 -0.19
N ASP A 49 10.76 -5.31 0.70
CA ASP A 49 9.98 -6.41 1.28
C ASP A 49 8.79 -5.91 2.11
N ILE A 50 8.96 -4.81 2.86
CA ILE A 50 7.87 -4.19 3.63
C ILE A 50 6.85 -3.56 2.70
N LEU A 51 7.31 -2.81 1.70
CA LEU A 51 6.43 -2.19 0.72
C LEU A 51 5.67 -3.22 -0.10
N GLU A 52 6.30 -4.33 -0.48
CA GLU A 52 5.61 -5.45 -1.14
C GLU A 52 4.47 -5.99 -0.30
N CYS A 53 4.71 -6.25 0.99
CA CYS A 53 3.70 -6.74 1.92
C CYS A 53 2.54 -5.73 2.12
N ILE A 54 2.86 -4.43 2.21
CA ILE A 54 1.84 -3.37 2.29
C ILE A 54 0.98 -3.33 1.02
N VAL A 55 1.62 -3.40 -0.16
CA VAL A 55 0.91 -3.41 -1.44
C VAL A 55 -0.01 -4.62 -1.53
N GLU A 56 0.47 -5.80 -1.13
CA GLU A 56 -0.34 -7.01 -1.11
C GLU A 56 -1.53 -6.87 -0.16
N TYR A 57 -1.32 -6.31 1.04
CA TYR A 57 -2.38 -6.03 2.00
C TYR A 57 -3.40 -5.02 1.47
N LEU A 58 -2.98 -3.96 0.79
CA LEU A 58 -3.88 -2.97 0.19
C LEU A 58 -4.79 -3.62 -0.86
N TYR A 59 -4.24 -4.47 -1.73
CA TYR A 59 -5.03 -5.20 -2.73
C TYR A 59 -5.96 -6.23 -2.10
N TYR A 60 -5.47 -6.93 -1.09
CA TYR A 60 -6.26 -7.85 -0.30
C TYR A 60 -7.44 -7.12 0.33
N HIS A 61 -7.19 -6.01 1.04
CA HIS A 61 -8.22 -5.17 1.64
C HIS A 61 -9.21 -4.68 0.58
N TYR A 62 -8.73 -4.17 -0.56
CA TYR A 62 -9.59 -3.72 -1.66
C TYR A 62 -10.51 -4.84 -2.19
N LYS A 63 -9.95 -6.04 -2.40
CA LYS A 63 -10.67 -7.20 -2.95
C LYS A 63 -11.69 -7.76 -1.97
N TYR A 64 -11.35 -7.81 -0.69
CA TYR A 64 -12.22 -8.39 0.35
C TYR A 64 -13.13 -7.38 1.04
N LYS A 65 -12.96 -6.07 0.82
CA LYS A 65 -13.83 -5.03 1.37
C LYS A 65 -15.31 -5.22 1.03
N ASP A 66 -15.60 -5.69 -0.19
CA ASP A 66 -16.97 -6.00 -0.66
C ASP A 66 -17.39 -7.45 -0.35
N GLN A 67 -16.41 -8.36 -0.27
CA GLN A 67 -16.62 -9.78 0.03
C GLN A 67 -16.63 -10.09 1.54
N ALA A 68 -16.51 -9.07 2.41
CA ALA A 68 -16.47 -9.25 3.85
C ALA A 68 -17.72 -9.97 4.37
N GLU A 69 -18.85 -9.77 3.70
CA GLU A 69 -20.13 -10.42 4.04
C GLU A 69 -20.22 -11.87 3.54
N LEU A 70 -19.35 -12.30 2.63
CA LEU A 70 -19.33 -13.65 2.05
C LEU A 70 -18.47 -14.66 2.84
N GLY A 71 -17.76 -14.22 3.88
CA GLY A 71 -17.11 -15.07 4.89
C GLY A 71 -15.92 -15.92 4.41
N ASN A 72 -15.52 -15.84 3.13
CA ASN A 72 -14.47 -16.66 2.54
C ASN A 72 -13.16 -15.89 2.31
N ILE A 73 -12.75 -15.17 3.35
CA ILE A 73 -11.59 -14.29 3.38
C ILE A 73 -10.33 -15.15 3.70
N PRO A 74 -9.33 -15.25 2.82
CA PRO A 74 -8.14 -16.07 3.06
C PRO A 74 -7.22 -15.44 4.10
N GLU A 75 -6.44 -16.23 4.83
CA GLU A 75 -5.50 -15.68 5.81
C GLU A 75 -4.33 -14.94 5.12
N PHE A 76 -4.05 -13.72 5.58
CA PHE A 76 -2.89 -12.95 5.14
C PHE A 76 -1.68 -13.28 6.02
N ASN A 77 -0.72 -14.03 5.47
CA ASN A 77 0.39 -14.57 6.24
C ASN A 77 1.59 -13.62 6.24
N ILE A 78 1.72 -12.82 7.29
CA ILE A 78 2.85 -11.89 7.45
C ILE A 78 4.05 -12.63 8.05
N PRO A 79 5.23 -12.55 7.44
CA PRO A 79 6.43 -13.13 8.03
C PRO A 79 6.80 -12.41 9.34
N THR A 80 7.06 -13.19 10.39
CA THR A 80 7.29 -12.68 11.76
C THR A 80 8.46 -11.71 11.87
N HIS A 81 9.49 -11.85 11.02
CA HIS A 81 10.63 -10.94 11.02
C HIS A 81 10.30 -9.54 10.46
N LEU A 82 9.22 -9.38 9.69
CA LEU A 82 8.75 -8.10 9.17
C LEU A 82 7.61 -7.48 9.99
N ALA A 83 6.97 -8.25 10.87
CA ALA A 83 5.72 -7.87 11.53
C ALA A 83 5.81 -6.54 12.31
N LEU A 84 6.91 -6.29 13.03
CA LEU A 84 7.07 -5.06 13.82
C LEU A 84 7.24 -3.82 12.93
N GLU A 85 8.08 -3.92 11.91
CA GLU A 85 8.33 -2.81 10.99
C GLU A 85 7.10 -2.54 10.11
N LEU A 86 6.47 -3.61 9.61
CA LEU A 86 5.23 -3.53 8.86
C LEU A 86 4.13 -2.82 9.67
N LEU A 87 3.99 -3.14 10.96
CA LEU A 87 3.01 -2.49 11.83
C LEU A 87 3.25 -0.98 11.93
N VAL A 88 4.50 -0.55 12.11
CA VAL A 88 4.86 0.87 12.19
C VAL A 88 4.62 1.58 10.86
N LYS A 89 4.95 0.94 9.73
CA LYS A 89 4.72 1.52 8.40
C LYS A 89 3.24 1.53 8.01
N ALA A 90 2.47 0.52 8.40
CA ALA A 90 1.03 0.46 8.21
C ALA A 90 0.32 1.56 9.00
N ASP A 91 0.70 1.76 10.27
CA ASP A 91 0.21 2.87 11.10
C ASP A 91 0.56 4.22 10.48
N PHE A 92 1.79 4.39 9.99
CA PHE A 92 2.19 5.60 9.26
C PHE A 92 1.36 5.84 8.00
N LEU A 93 0.95 4.78 7.30
CA LEU A 93 0.12 4.88 6.10
C LEU A 93 -1.38 4.97 6.42
N ASP A 94 -1.78 4.88 7.69
CA ASP A 94 -3.17 4.91 8.14
C ASP A 94 -4.03 3.82 7.46
N ILE A 95 -3.60 2.54 7.57
CA ILE A 95 -4.24 1.34 6.98
C ILE A 95 -4.35 0.14 7.92
#